data_AF-A0A0F9TYY3-F1
#
_entry.id   AF-A0A0F9TYY3-F1
#
_cell.length_a   1.000
_cell.length_b   1.000
_cell.length_c   1.000
_cell.angle_alpha   90.00
_cell.angle_beta   90.00
_cell.angle_gamma   90.00
#
_symmetry.space_group_name_H-M   'P 1'
#
loop_
_entity.id
_entity.type
_entity.pdbx_description
1 polymer ?
#
loop_
_entity_poly.entity_id
_entity_poly.type
_entity_poly.pdbx_seq_one_letter_code
_entity_poly.pdbx_strand_id
1 'polypeptide(L)'
;MSSAQRKNQQDKRENNQKSKSTELEFEIETITPDVAAEYLETSKSREEKISVRSFKKGEPKVVSDLKTISSYANIMKAGGWIMNAMPIIFDTDGRLIDGVSRLEACVISGENFRSVVARNVKSDVLHTIDQHKRRTYTGVLESRGVNYAGSIQRTMTKLIRIENGVLGKDNSKISWSRFDRVLEGNPELLEATSISEGSKGSILHSTPRPVLSFMALKAGKREQLRFFLAGLKDIDTYPLGNPARMLANQLKAEQRREKMARENDRQFDGMSIDNVLAIAIMAFNDFCNEKTVEEEYFWSPDFGKAKKKRDDKKAVMKLAPDNLGLPMVEGYPGLVNGAYETGEPADVFSGELAESLIRANKENSGEEQVMMRTITPEKAQEYLLLNRDNRALSDEHKQSIAKDIRAGNWMLNAQPICFTGDPDQPDAKKNGVRLLNGQHRLHGCIEADMPIEVPIAKNIPEEAFATFDAHTKKMRLKTDSDADDRVLAAAARLQWKEDNGIEIFSTGINPTASEIKDTITLHPGMETAYAKSRTLKNVGSAGIMLYLIYHVRNDRPDIADDFLEALRTGENLQARDPALSARTKIVGNRTAKKAQRIKIPRKEILKTLITSWRDYKEYREDMAEDTSQQELL
;
A
#
# COMPACT_ATOMS: atom_id res chain seq x y z
N MET A 1 32.93 -49.08 -29.84
CA MET A 1 33.17 -48.22 -28.66
C MET A 1 33.04 -49.07 -27.41
N SER A 2 34.06 -49.03 -26.55
CA SER A 2 34.09 -49.73 -25.26
C SER A 2 32.97 -49.25 -24.32
N SER A 3 32.50 -50.10 -23.41
CA SER A 3 31.51 -49.75 -22.37
C SER A 3 31.92 -48.52 -21.55
N ALA A 4 33.22 -48.29 -21.36
CA ALA A 4 33.77 -47.10 -20.72
C ALA A 4 33.60 -45.82 -21.57
N GLN A 5 33.62 -45.92 -22.91
CA GLN A 5 33.43 -44.78 -23.81
C GLN A 5 31.95 -44.37 -23.90
N ARG A 6 31.02 -45.32 -23.76
CA ARG A 6 29.57 -45.02 -23.68
C ARG A 6 29.21 -44.34 -22.36
N LYS A 7 29.79 -44.81 -21.24
CA LYS A 7 29.58 -44.20 -19.92
C LYS A 7 30.15 -42.78 -19.87
N ASN A 8 31.35 -42.54 -20.41
CA ASN A 8 31.93 -41.19 -20.50
C ASN A 8 31.16 -40.24 -21.44
N GLN A 9 30.52 -40.74 -22.51
CA GLN A 9 29.65 -39.90 -23.36
C GLN A 9 28.29 -39.62 -22.71
N GLN A 10 27.78 -40.55 -21.90
CA GLN A 10 26.54 -40.40 -21.16
C GLN A 10 26.73 -39.44 -19.97
N ASP A 11 27.82 -39.59 -19.21
CA ASP A 11 28.22 -38.67 -18.14
C ASP A 11 28.56 -37.26 -18.69
N LYS A 12 29.16 -37.15 -19.89
CA LYS A 12 29.35 -35.85 -20.57
C LYS A 12 28.05 -35.24 -21.10
N ARG A 13 27.07 -36.05 -21.52
CA ARG A 13 25.73 -35.57 -21.92
C ARG A 13 24.88 -35.14 -20.72
N GLU A 14 24.95 -35.88 -19.62
CA GLU A 14 24.29 -35.53 -18.36
C GLU A 14 24.95 -34.31 -17.68
N ASN A 15 26.29 -34.16 -17.76
CA ASN A 15 26.97 -32.94 -17.32
C ASN A 15 26.71 -31.76 -18.27
N ASN A 16 26.56 -31.95 -19.59
CA ASN A 16 26.16 -30.87 -20.50
C ASN A 16 24.68 -30.47 -20.34
N GLN A 17 23.80 -31.39 -19.93
CA GLN A 17 22.41 -31.07 -19.59
C GLN A 17 22.30 -30.38 -18.21
N LYS A 18 23.09 -30.78 -17.22
CA LYS A 18 23.21 -30.05 -15.93
C LYS A 18 23.94 -28.71 -16.03
N SER A 19 24.83 -28.54 -17.02
CA SER A 19 25.53 -27.27 -17.28
C SER A 19 24.67 -26.24 -18.02
N LYS A 20 23.56 -26.65 -18.65
CA LYS A 20 22.61 -25.72 -19.28
C LYS A 20 21.59 -25.14 -18.30
N SER A 21 21.37 -25.77 -17.14
CA SER A 21 20.27 -25.43 -16.23
C SER A 21 20.57 -24.28 -15.24
N THR A 22 21.50 -23.39 -15.56
CA THR A 22 21.86 -22.22 -14.72
C THR A 22 21.67 -20.88 -15.43
N GLU A 23 21.27 -20.88 -16.70
CA GLU A 23 20.88 -19.65 -17.38
C GLU A 23 19.47 -19.24 -16.95
N LEU A 24 19.27 -17.93 -16.83
CA LEU A 24 18.01 -17.33 -16.45
C LEU A 24 17.04 -17.42 -17.63
N GLU A 25 15.86 -18.01 -17.41
CA GLU A 25 14.91 -18.34 -18.47
C GLU A 25 13.57 -17.61 -18.26
N PHE A 26 13.00 -17.05 -19.34
CA PHE A 26 11.65 -16.50 -19.37
C PHE A 26 10.86 -17.13 -20.51
N GLU A 27 9.78 -17.81 -20.17
CA GLU A 27 8.90 -18.43 -21.17
C GLU A 27 7.44 -18.10 -20.85
N ILE A 28 6.59 -18.04 -21.87
CA ILE A 28 5.15 -17.91 -21.67
C ILE A 28 4.56 -19.32 -21.63
N GLU A 29 4.07 -19.73 -20.47
CA GLU A 29 3.49 -21.05 -20.26
C GLU A 29 1.97 -20.95 -20.06
N THR A 30 1.24 -21.97 -20.53
CA THR A 30 -0.15 -22.22 -20.12
C THR A 30 -0.13 -23.06 -18.85
N ILE A 31 -0.57 -22.48 -17.75
CA ILE A 31 -0.61 -23.10 -16.43
C ILE A 31 -2.00 -23.68 -16.22
N THR A 32 -2.07 -25.01 -16.06
CA THR A 32 -3.29 -25.73 -15.70
C THR A 32 -3.44 -25.80 -14.18
N PRO A 33 -4.65 -26.11 -13.64
CA PRO A 33 -4.83 -26.34 -12.20
C PRO A 33 -3.85 -27.36 -11.60
N ASP A 34 -3.51 -28.42 -12.35
CA ASP A 34 -2.55 -29.43 -11.91
C ASP A 34 -1.12 -28.88 -11.84
N VAL A 35 -0.68 -28.16 -12.88
CA VAL A 35 0.63 -27.49 -12.90
C VAL A 35 0.71 -26.42 -11.81
N ALA A 36 -0.37 -25.68 -11.59
CA ALA A 36 -0.44 -24.68 -10.52
C ALA A 36 -0.30 -25.32 -9.14
N ALA A 37 -0.97 -26.45 -8.90
CA ALA A 37 -0.82 -27.21 -7.67
C ALA A 37 0.62 -27.71 -7.47
N GLU A 38 1.26 -28.24 -8.52
CA GLU A 38 2.67 -28.65 -8.50
C GLU A 38 3.59 -27.47 -8.15
N TYR A 39 3.41 -26.33 -8.80
CA TYR A 39 4.21 -25.12 -8.55
C TYR A 39 4.05 -24.65 -7.09
N LEU A 40 2.84 -24.70 -6.53
CA LEU A 40 2.60 -24.35 -5.14
C LEU A 40 3.30 -25.30 -4.15
N GLU A 41 3.53 -26.57 -4.49
CA GLU A 41 4.25 -27.50 -3.62
C GLU A 41 5.75 -27.15 -3.46
N THR A 42 6.32 -26.45 -4.44
CA THR A 42 7.71 -25.97 -4.40
C THR A 42 7.92 -24.78 -3.46
N SER A 43 6.85 -24.10 -3.03
CA SER A 43 6.91 -22.98 -2.08
C SER A 43 7.27 -23.40 -0.65
N LYS A 44 7.08 -24.68 -0.31
CA LYS A 44 7.30 -25.20 1.05
C LYS A 44 8.77 -25.50 1.28
N SER A 45 9.37 -24.92 2.33
CA SER A 45 10.75 -25.23 2.70
C SER A 45 10.90 -26.71 3.07
N ARG A 46 12.14 -27.24 2.99
CA ARG A 46 12.45 -28.64 3.36
C ARG A 46 12.11 -28.89 4.84
N GLU A 47 12.25 -27.89 5.72
CA GLU A 47 11.85 -27.95 7.13
C GLU A 47 10.33 -27.87 7.33
N GLU A 48 9.60 -27.07 6.55
CA GLU A 48 8.14 -27.05 6.59
C GLU A 48 7.56 -28.41 6.19
N LYS A 49 8.13 -29.08 5.18
CA LYS A 49 7.76 -30.46 4.79
C LYS A 49 7.96 -31.48 5.93
N ILE A 50 8.94 -31.28 6.82
CA ILE A 50 9.17 -32.12 8.00
C ILE A 50 8.11 -31.83 9.09
N SER A 51 7.79 -30.56 9.34
CA SER A 51 6.76 -30.16 10.32
C SER A 51 5.33 -30.58 9.92
N VAL A 52 5.05 -30.69 8.62
CA VAL A 52 3.76 -31.10 8.05
C VAL A 52 3.42 -32.57 8.32
N ARG A 53 4.40 -33.43 8.67
CA ARG A 53 4.12 -34.81 9.13
C ARG A 53 3.29 -34.85 10.43
N SER A 54 3.07 -33.72 11.09
CA SER A 54 2.35 -33.60 12.36
C SER A 54 0.95 -32.97 12.26
N PHE A 55 0.44 -32.64 11.06
CA PHE A 55 -0.85 -31.96 10.90
C PHE A 55 -1.80 -32.70 9.96
N LYS A 56 -3.09 -32.72 10.32
CA LYS A 56 -4.15 -33.50 9.66
C LYS A 56 -4.18 -33.28 8.15
N LYS A 57 -4.26 -34.39 7.44
CA LYS A 57 -4.40 -34.53 5.98
C LYS A 57 -5.71 -33.88 5.52
N GLY A 58 -5.66 -32.90 4.61
CA GLY A 58 -6.85 -32.54 3.81
C GLY A 58 -7.11 -31.07 3.48
N GLU A 59 -6.44 -30.09 4.09
CA GLU A 59 -6.75 -28.67 3.80
C GLU A 59 -5.48 -27.88 3.40
N PRO A 60 -5.43 -27.28 2.19
CA PRO A 60 -4.37 -26.37 1.82
C PRO A 60 -4.42 -25.14 2.74
N LYS A 61 -3.30 -24.87 3.40
CA LYS A 61 -3.12 -23.68 4.24
C LYS A 61 -3.04 -22.46 3.30
N VAL A 62 -4.13 -21.73 3.13
CA VAL A 62 -4.19 -20.50 2.30
C VAL A 62 -3.45 -19.38 3.03
N VAL A 63 -2.28 -18.99 2.53
CA VAL A 63 -1.41 -17.98 3.17
C VAL A 63 -1.64 -16.57 2.60
N SER A 64 -2.39 -16.44 1.49
CA SER A 64 -2.68 -15.15 0.83
C SER A 64 -3.96 -14.47 1.30
N ASP A 65 -4.13 -13.18 0.92
CA ASP A 65 -5.36 -12.41 1.12
C ASP A 65 -6.52 -13.10 0.36
N LEU A 66 -7.34 -13.89 1.07
CA LEU A 66 -8.47 -14.65 0.51
C LEU A 66 -9.32 -13.83 -0.47
N LYS A 67 -9.47 -12.53 -0.24
CA LYS A 67 -10.24 -11.65 -1.12
C LYS A 67 -9.58 -11.45 -2.49
N THR A 68 -8.26 -11.32 -2.54
CA THR A 68 -7.51 -11.17 -3.80
C THR A 68 -7.57 -12.48 -4.60
N ILE A 69 -7.39 -13.62 -3.95
CA ILE A 69 -7.49 -14.93 -4.60
C ILE A 69 -8.90 -15.14 -5.17
N SER A 70 -9.96 -14.90 -4.37
CA SER A 70 -11.34 -15.02 -4.84
C SER A 70 -11.63 -14.09 -6.02
N SER A 71 -11.08 -12.87 -6.02
CA SER A 71 -11.22 -11.95 -7.15
C SER A 71 -10.58 -12.50 -8.42
N TYR A 72 -9.35 -13.04 -8.35
CA TYR A 72 -8.69 -13.65 -9.51
C TYR A 72 -9.41 -14.90 -9.99
N ALA A 73 -9.85 -15.76 -9.06
CA ALA A 73 -10.59 -16.96 -9.40
C ALA A 73 -11.91 -16.61 -10.11
N ASN A 74 -12.61 -15.56 -9.68
CA ASN A 74 -13.82 -15.09 -10.35
C ASN A 74 -13.54 -14.55 -11.75
N ILE A 75 -12.46 -13.77 -11.93
CA ILE A 75 -12.01 -13.29 -13.25
C ILE A 75 -11.69 -14.47 -14.19
N MET A 76 -10.98 -15.47 -13.69
CA MET A 76 -10.62 -16.68 -14.44
C MET A 76 -11.86 -17.48 -14.84
N LYS A 77 -12.78 -17.77 -13.90
CA LYS A 77 -14.05 -18.47 -14.16
C LYS A 77 -14.92 -17.75 -15.18
N ALA A 78 -14.89 -16.42 -15.19
CA ALA A 78 -15.61 -15.61 -16.16
C ALA A 78 -14.94 -15.56 -17.55
N GLY A 79 -13.75 -16.16 -17.71
CA GLY A 79 -12.96 -16.09 -18.94
C GLY A 79 -12.34 -14.70 -19.20
N GLY A 80 -12.28 -13.84 -18.19
CA GLY A 80 -11.72 -12.49 -18.27
C GLY A 80 -10.24 -12.39 -17.90
N TRP A 81 -9.56 -13.53 -17.70
CA TRP A 81 -8.13 -13.51 -17.36
C TRP A 81 -7.27 -13.32 -18.61
N ILE A 82 -6.67 -12.13 -18.74
CA ILE A 82 -5.73 -11.80 -19.82
C ILE A 82 -4.28 -12.00 -19.36
N MET A 83 -3.44 -12.46 -20.28
CA MET A 83 -1.99 -12.54 -20.12
C MET A 83 -1.38 -11.14 -19.91
N ASN A 84 -0.99 -10.83 -18.66
CA ASN A 84 -0.52 -9.50 -18.24
C ASN A 84 1.00 -9.38 -18.08
N ALA A 85 1.75 -10.35 -18.63
CA ALA A 85 3.21 -10.45 -18.54
C ALA A 85 3.80 -10.49 -17.11
N MET A 86 2.97 -10.55 -16.06
CA MET A 86 3.48 -10.72 -14.70
C MET A 86 3.99 -12.15 -14.54
N PRO A 87 5.23 -12.34 -14.07
CA PRO A 87 5.82 -13.67 -14.03
C PRO A 87 5.36 -14.47 -12.80
N ILE A 88 5.30 -15.79 -12.94
CA ILE A 88 5.52 -16.76 -11.86
C ILE A 88 7.04 -16.92 -11.74
N ILE A 89 7.61 -16.76 -10.55
CA ILE A 89 9.07 -16.70 -10.38
C ILE A 89 9.56 -17.88 -9.55
N PHE A 90 10.57 -18.58 -10.05
CA PHE A 90 11.32 -19.62 -9.35
C PHE A 90 12.77 -19.19 -9.10
N ASP A 91 13.28 -19.51 -7.91
CA ASP A 91 14.70 -19.29 -7.61
C ASP A 91 15.61 -20.34 -8.29
N THR A 92 16.92 -20.20 -8.13
CA THR A 92 17.93 -21.16 -8.57
C THR A 92 17.82 -22.54 -7.90
N ASP A 93 17.11 -22.64 -6.77
CA ASP A 93 16.83 -23.91 -6.09
C ASP A 93 15.48 -24.51 -6.54
N GLY A 94 14.79 -23.88 -7.51
CA GLY A 94 13.48 -24.29 -8.01
C GLY A 94 12.32 -23.99 -7.05
N ARG A 95 12.52 -23.12 -6.05
CA ARG A 95 11.45 -22.71 -5.12
C ARG A 95 10.63 -21.58 -5.71
N LEU A 96 9.30 -21.67 -5.57
CA LEU A 96 8.39 -20.59 -5.94
C LEU A 96 8.59 -19.36 -5.05
N ILE A 97 8.97 -18.25 -5.66
CA ILE A 97 9.19 -16.95 -5.00
C ILE A 97 7.99 -16.00 -5.18
N ASP A 98 7.33 -16.03 -6.34
CA ASP A 98 6.26 -15.10 -6.69
C ASP A 98 5.19 -15.75 -7.57
N GLY A 99 3.97 -15.22 -7.51
CA GLY A 99 2.82 -15.72 -8.28
C GLY A 99 1.85 -16.61 -7.50
N VAL A 100 2.08 -16.82 -6.19
CA VAL A 100 1.26 -17.69 -5.32
C VAL A 100 -0.25 -17.43 -5.45
N SER A 101 -0.69 -16.17 -5.34
CA SER A 101 -2.12 -15.84 -5.41
C SER A 101 -2.76 -16.22 -6.75
N ARG A 102 -2.02 -16.16 -7.86
CA ARG A 102 -2.52 -16.52 -9.20
C ARG A 102 -2.60 -18.03 -9.36
N LEU A 103 -1.61 -18.76 -8.85
CA LEU A 103 -1.63 -20.23 -8.83
C LEU A 103 -2.77 -20.75 -7.94
N GLU A 104 -2.96 -20.20 -6.74
CA GLU A 104 -4.09 -20.55 -5.88
C GLU A 104 -5.43 -20.21 -6.55
N ALA A 105 -5.52 -19.07 -7.23
CA ALA A 105 -6.73 -18.69 -7.97
C ALA A 105 -7.03 -19.64 -9.13
N CYS A 106 -6.01 -20.13 -9.84
CA CYS A 106 -6.13 -21.15 -10.89
C CYS A 106 -6.65 -22.49 -10.34
N VAL A 107 -6.12 -22.94 -9.20
CA VAL A 107 -6.60 -24.16 -8.52
C VAL A 107 -8.06 -24.00 -8.07
N ILE A 108 -8.43 -22.83 -7.52
CA ILE A 108 -9.79 -22.55 -7.03
C ILE A 108 -10.77 -22.32 -8.19
N SER A 109 -10.32 -21.73 -9.30
CA SER A 109 -11.15 -21.49 -10.47
C SER A 109 -11.43 -22.77 -11.23
N GLY A 110 -10.46 -23.69 -11.29
CA GLY A 110 -10.46 -24.84 -12.17
C GLY A 110 -10.12 -24.48 -13.62
N GLU A 111 -9.68 -23.24 -13.87
CA GLU A 111 -9.43 -22.71 -15.22
C GLU A 111 -7.93 -22.57 -15.48
N ASN A 112 -7.53 -22.81 -16.73
CA ASN A 112 -6.16 -22.59 -17.18
C ASN A 112 -5.88 -21.10 -17.37
N PHE A 113 -4.64 -20.66 -17.16
CA PHE A 113 -4.24 -19.29 -17.49
C PHE A 113 -2.83 -19.24 -18.08
N ARG A 114 -2.54 -18.23 -18.91
CA ARG A 114 -1.20 -17.98 -19.45
C ARG A 114 -0.44 -17.00 -18.57
N SER A 115 0.85 -17.25 -18.37
CA SER A 115 1.74 -16.38 -17.59
C SER A 115 3.19 -16.49 -18.06
N VAL A 116 4.00 -15.45 -17.80
CA VAL A 116 5.46 -15.60 -17.92
C VAL A 116 5.90 -16.50 -16.78
N VAL A 117 6.78 -17.45 -17.03
CA VAL A 117 7.44 -18.24 -16.01
C VAL A 117 8.93 -17.91 -16.07
N ALA A 118 9.44 -17.36 -14.97
CA ALA A 118 10.82 -16.97 -14.81
C ALA A 118 11.54 -18.00 -13.93
N ARG A 119 12.55 -18.67 -14.46
CA ARG A 119 13.32 -19.70 -13.74
C ARG A 119 14.76 -19.26 -13.52
N ASN A 120 15.41 -19.89 -12.53
CA ASN A 120 16.79 -19.62 -12.15
C ASN A 120 17.05 -18.16 -11.72
N VAL A 121 16.04 -17.51 -11.13
CA VAL A 121 16.19 -16.14 -10.61
C VAL A 121 16.99 -16.19 -9.31
N LYS A 122 18.11 -15.46 -9.21
CA LYS A 122 18.87 -15.43 -7.96
C LYS A 122 17.99 -14.92 -6.82
N SER A 123 18.01 -15.61 -5.69
CA SER A 123 17.05 -15.41 -4.59
C SER A 123 17.14 -14.01 -3.95
N ASP A 124 18.29 -13.34 -4.07
CA ASP A 124 18.55 -11.97 -3.61
C ASP A 124 18.01 -10.87 -4.56
N VAL A 125 17.55 -11.23 -5.77
CA VAL A 125 16.91 -10.31 -6.75
C VAL A 125 15.62 -9.70 -6.21
N LEU A 126 15.02 -10.28 -5.16
CA LEU A 126 13.78 -9.81 -4.56
C LEU A 126 13.81 -8.34 -4.11
N HIS A 127 14.99 -7.80 -3.83
CA HIS A 127 15.18 -6.43 -3.35
C HIS A 127 15.05 -5.37 -4.47
N THR A 128 15.29 -5.74 -5.74
CA THR A 128 15.19 -4.84 -6.91
C THR A 128 13.87 -4.98 -7.67
N ILE A 129 12.99 -5.87 -7.21
CA ILE A 129 11.65 -6.00 -7.78
C ILE A 129 10.90 -4.70 -7.52
N ASP A 130 10.57 -4.01 -8.61
CA ASP A 130 9.78 -2.80 -8.61
C ASP A 130 8.53 -3.04 -7.75
N GLN A 131 8.50 -2.39 -6.59
CA GLN A 131 7.32 -2.42 -5.73
C GLN A 131 6.28 -1.55 -6.40
N HIS A 132 5.57 -2.11 -7.38
CA HIS A 132 4.44 -1.44 -7.99
C HIS A 132 3.51 -1.03 -6.84
N LYS A 133 3.32 0.28 -6.60
CA LYS A 133 2.21 0.71 -5.74
C LYS A 133 0.96 0.02 -6.29
N ARG A 134 0.18 -0.60 -5.40
CA ARG A 134 -1.05 -1.32 -5.73
C ARG A 134 -1.82 -0.54 -6.79
N ARG A 135 -2.19 -1.21 -7.88
CA ARG A 135 -3.12 -0.66 -8.86
C ARG A 135 -4.39 -0.25 -8.12
N THR A 136 -4.97 0.87 -8.53
CA THR A 136 -6.19 1.42 -7.92
C THR A 136 -7.21 1.60 -9.02
N TYR A 137 -8.49 1.52 -8.69
CA TYR A 137 -9.55 1.78 -9.65
C TYR A 137 -9.44 3.19 -10.27
N THR A 138 -8.95 4.17 -9.50
CA THR A 138 -8.57 5.51 -10.01
C THR A 138 -7.60 5.41 -11.19
N GLY A 139 -6.57 4.57 -11.09
CA GLY A 139 -5.62 4.35 -12.19
C GLY A 139 -6.24 3.66 -13.41
N VAL A 140 -7.24 2.80 -13.21
CA VAL A 140 -8.01 2.17 -14.31
C VAL A 140 -8.85 3.23 -15.04
N LEU A 141 -9.53 4.10 -14.30
CA LEU A 141 -10.27 5.23 -14.88
C LEU A 141 -9.34 6.20 -15.63
N GLU A 142 -8.18 6.52 -15.06
CA GLU A 142 -7.15 7.36 -15.72
C GLU A 142 -6.69 6.76 -17.05
N SER A 143 -6.44 5.44 -17.10
CA SER A 143 -6.08 4.77 -18.36
C SER A 143 -7.19 4.77 -19.41
N ARG A 144 -8.46 4.90 -19.00
CA ARG A 144 -9.60 5.07 -19.90
C ARG A 144 -9.82 6.54 -20.32
N GLY A 145 -8.93 7.46 -19.93
CA GLY A 145 -9.07 8.89 -20.21
C GLY A 145 -10.15 9.59 -19.39
N VAL A 146 -10.59 9.00 -18.27
CA VAL A 146 -11.63 9.61 -17.42
C VAL A 146 -11.02 10.73 -16.57
N ASN A 147 -11.50 11.95 -16.82
CA ASN A 147 -11.10 13.12 -16.04
C ASN A 147 -11.57 13.01 -14.58
N TYR A 148 -10.76 13.53 -13.66
CA TYR A 148 -11.07 13.56 -12.23
C TYR A 148 -11.34 12.18 -11.60
N ALA A 149 -10.74 11.11 -12.14
CA ALA A 149 -10.89 9.72 -11.70
C ALA A 149 -10.87 9.52 -10.17
N GLY A 150 -9.94 10.17 -9.47
CA GLY A 150 -9.85 10.07 -8.01
C GLY A 150 -11.04 10.72 -7.29
N SER A 151 -11.60 11.80 -7.83
CA SER A 151 -12.81 12.46 -7.33
C SER A 151 -14.04 11.59 -7.56
N ILE A 152 -14.14 10.97 -8.74
CA ILE A 152 -15.22 10.05 -9.11
C ILE A 152 -15.23 8.83 -8.18
N GLN A 153 -14.09 8.15 -8.00
CA GLN A 153 -14.01 6.97 -7.12
C GLN A 153 -14.39 7.32 -5.66
N ARG A 154 -13.93 8.47 -5.14
CA ARG A 154 -14.31 8.91 -3.78
C ARG A 154 -15.80 9.20 -3.66
N THR A 155 -16.39 9.83 -4.68
CA THR A 155 -17.82 10.14 -4.76
C THR A 155 -18.65 8.86 -4.78
N MET A 156 -18.33 7.91 -5.67
CA MET A 156 -18.95 6.58 -5.71
C MET A 156 -18.81 5.85 -4.39
N THR A 157 -17.63 5.89 -3.74
CA THR A 157 -17.43 5.23 -2.44
C THR A 157 -18.42 5.72 -1.38
N LYS A 158 -18.68 7.04 -1.32
CA LYS A 158 -19.67 7.61 -0.40
C LYS A 158 -21.08 7.25 -0.82
N LEU A 159 -21.45 7.44 -2.09
CA LEU A 159 -22.80 7.16 -2.58
C LEU A 159 -23.19 5.68 -2.43
N ILE A 160 -22.30 4.74 -2.75
CA ILE A 160 -22.54 3.31 -2.56
C ILE A 160 -22.80 3.02 -1.08
N ARG A 161 -22.05 3.63 -0.16
CA ARG A 161 -22.29 3.42 1.28
C ARG A 161 -23.60 4.03 1.76
N ILE A 162 -23.96 5.20 1.22
CA ILE A 162 -25.23 5.86 1.49
C ILE A 162 -26.39 4.98 1.01
N GLU A 163 -26.32 4.48 -0.23
CA GLU A 163 -27.34 3.60 -0.81
C GLU A 163 -27.57 2.34 0.04
N ASN A 164 -26.50 1.84 0.66
CA ASN A 164 -26.55 0.64 1.49
C ASN A 164 -26.84 0.90 2.98
N GLY A 165 -27.07 2.15 3.37
CA GLY A 165 -27.32 2.49 4.78
C GLY A 165 -26.12 2.31 5.71
N VAL A 166 -24.91 2.10 5.17
CA VAL A 166 -23.71 1.75 5.95
C VAL A 166 -22.73 2.91 6.13
N LEU A 167 -23.03 4.12 5.65
CA LEU A 167 -22.15 5.26 5.86
C LEU A 167 -21.92 5.48 7.37
N GLY A 168 -20.64 5.53 7.78
CA GLY A 168 -20.24 5.63 9.19
C GLY A 168 -20.33 4.34 10.01
N LYS A 169 -20.98 3.29 9.48
CA LYS A 169 -21.14 1.96 10.13
C LYS A 169 -20.13 0.93 9.63
N ASP A 170 -19.98 0.80 8.31
CA ASP A 170 -19.07 -0.16 7.67
C ASP A 170 -18.07 0.57 6.76
N ASN A 171 -16.82 0.11 6.82
CA ASN A 171 -15.72 0.59 6.00
C ASN A 171 -15.14 -0.52 5.11
N SER A 172 -15.94 -1.55 4.82
CA SER A 172 -15.62 -2.61 3.88
C SER A 172 -15.18 -2.03 2.54
N LYS A 173 -14.23 -2.74 1.90
CA LYS A 173 -13.71 -2.37 0.59
C LYS A 173 -14.77 -2.67 -0.47
N ILE A 174 -14.97 -1.72 -1.37
CA ILE A 174 -15.80 -1.86 -2.56
C ILE A 174 -14.93 -2.45 -3.68
N SER A 175 -15.46 -3.44 -4.41
CA SER A 175 -14.76 -4.08 -5.53
C SER A 175 -14.67 -3.15 -6.76
N TRP A 176 -13.78 -3.46 -7.70
CA TRP A 176 -13.68 -2.70 -8.96
C TRP A 176 -14.89 -2.93 -9.86
N SER A 177 -15.36 -4.18 -9.97
CA SER A 177 -16.58 -4.50 -10.73
C SER A 177 -17.80 -3.73 -10.21
N ARG A 178 -17.89 -3.50 -8.90
CA ARG A 178 -18.94 -2.65 -8.33
C ARG A 178 -18.79 -1.19 -8.76
N PHE A 179 -17.57 -0.65 -8.73
CA PHE A 179 -17.37 0.71 -9.22
C PHE A 179 -17.74 0.85 -10.70
N ASP A 180 -17.39 -0.12 -11.55
CA ASP A 180 -17.76 -0.11 -12.97
C ASP A 180 -19.29 -0.15 -13.15
N ARG A 181 -20.00 -1.10 -12.54
CA ARG A 181 -21.47 -1.19 -12.64
C ARG A 181 -22.18 0.08 -12.16
N VAL A 182 -21.64 0.73 -11.13
CA VAL A 182 -22.18 1.99 -10.61
C VAL A 182 -21.87 3.15 -11.55
N LEU A 183 -20.67 3.22 -12.12
CA LEU A 183 -20.34 4.26 -13.08
C LEU A 183 -21.15 4.13 -14.37
N GLU A 184 -21.29 2.91 -14.88
CA GLU A 184 -22.07 2.58 -16.08
C GLU A 184 -23.57 2.88 -15.90
N GLY A 185 -24.15 2.49 -14.77
CA GLY A 185 -25.56 2.76 -14.46
C GLY A 185 -25.87 4.22 -14.10
N ASN A 186 -24.84 5.03 -13.80
CA ASN A 186 -24.99 6.40 -13.34
C ASN A 186 -23.98 7.34 -14.02
N PRO A 187 -24.04 7.51 -15.36
CA PRO A 187 -23.07 8.31 -16.12
C PRO A 187 -23.03 9.78 -15.69
N GLU A 188 -24.11 10.31 -15.09
CA GLU A 188 -24.16 11.65 -14.50
C GLU A 188 -23.18 11.87 -13.33
N LEU A 189 -22.54 10.81 -12.81
CA LEU A 189 -21.39 10.92 -11.90
C LEU A 189 -20.27 11.77 -12.52
N LEU A 190 -20.00 11.60 -13.82
CA LEU A 190 -18.96 12.35 -14.53
C LEU A 190 -19.28 13.86 -14.52
N GLU A 191 -20.52 14.21 -14.82
CA GLU A 191 -21.01 15.59 -14.80
C GLU A 191 -20.98 16.17 -13.38
N ALA A 192 -21.44 15.42 -12.37
CA ALA A 192 -21.42 15.85 -10.97
C ALA A 192 -20.01 16.20 -10.49
N THR A 193 -19.01 15.38 -10.83
CA THR A 193 -17.62 15.69 -10.54
C THR A 193 -17.11 16.87 -11.34
N SER A 194 -17.45 17.00 -12.62
CA SER A 194 -17.05 18.15 -13.43
C SER A 194 -17.59 19.47 -12.84
N ILE A 195 -18.86 19.53 -12.43
CA ILE A 195 -19.47 20.69 -11.76
C ILE A 195 -18.74 21.01 -10.44
N SER A 196 -18.43 19.97 -9.66
CA SER A 196 -17.70 20.12 -8.40
C SER A 196 -16.30 20.72 -8.61
N GLU A 197 -15.54 20.19 -9.57
CA GLU A 197 -14.18 20.65 -9.87
C GLU A 197 -14.17 22.02 -10.55
N GLY A 198 -15.17 22.34 -11.38
CA GLY A 198 -15.39 23.69 -11.94
C GLY A 198 -15.68 24.75 -10.86
N SER A 199 -16.13 24.32 -9.68
CA SER A 199 -16.35 25.17 -8.51
C SER A 199 -15.13 25.25 -7.58
N LYS A 200 -13.91 24.99 -8.09
CA LYS A 200 -12.67 25.06 -7.30
C LYS A 200 -12.54 26.42 -6.59
N GLY A 201 -12.26 26.38 -5.28
CA GLY A 201 -12.27 27.58 -4.42
C GLY A 201 -13.59 27.88 -3.71
N SER A 202 -14.67 27.12 -3.98
CA SER A 202 -15.89 27.18 -3.14
C SER A 202 -15.61 26.76 -1.69
N ILE A 203 -16.33 27.39 -0.76
CA ILE A 203 -16.23 27.14 0.68
C ILE A 203 -16.63 25.71 1.08
N LEU A 204 -17.48 25.06 0.27
CA LEU A 204 -17.90 23.68 0.49
C LEU A 204 -16.76 22.73 0.11
N HIS A 205 -16.35 21.86 1.02
CA HIS A 205 -15.22 20.94 0.81
C HIS A 205 -15.37 20.08 -0.47
N SER A 206 -14.25 19.71 -1.11
CA SER A 206 -14.22 18.99 -2.39
C SER A 206 -14.77 17.55 -2.35
N THR A 207 -14.99 17.00 -1.15
CA THR A 207 -15.57 15.65 -0.95
C THR A 207 -17.10 15.63 -0.88
N PRO A 208 -17.78 16.47 -0.06
CA PRO A 208 -19.24 16.53 -0.04
C PRO A 208 -19.82 17.15 -1.31
N ARG A 209 -19.10 18.09 -1.95
CA ARG A 209 -19.57 18.80 -3.15
C ARG A 209 -20.02 17.89 -4.30
N PRO A 210 -19.21 16.93 -4.81
CA PRO A 210 -19.64 16.07 -5.91
C PRO A 210 -20.75 15.09 -5.49
N VAL A 211 -20.83 14.71 -4.22
CA VAL A 211 -21.92 13.86 -3.69
C VAL A 211 -23.24 14.62 -3.74
N LEU A 212 -23.27 15.87 -3.24
CA LEU A 212 -24.43 16.75 -3.35
C LEU A 212 -24.81 17.01 -4.81
N SER A 213 -23.82 17.33 -5.65
CA SER A 213 -24.05 17.56 -7.08
C SER A 213 -24.68 16.35 -7.75
N PHE A 214 -24.20 15.15 -7.48
CA PHE A 214 -24.76 13.92 -8.03
C PHE A 214 -26.21 13.70 -7.59
N MET A 215 -26.49 13.79 -6.28
CA MET A 215 -27.83 13.62 -5.76
C MET A 215 -28.82 14.64 -6.36
N ALA A 216 -28.39 15.90 -6.50
CA ALA A 216 -29.19 16.96 -7.10
C ALA A 216 -29.44 16.73 -8.60
N LEU A 217 -28.43 16.33 -9.37
CA LEU A 217 -28.59 16.01 -10.79
C LEU A 217 -29.57 14.85 -10.98
N LYS A 218 -29.44 13.79 -10.18
CA LYS A 218 -30.31 12.61 -10.28
C LYS A 218 -31.73 12.88 -9.77
N ALA A 219 -31.92 13.89 -8.92
CA ALA A 219 -33.22 14.43 -8.52
C ALA A 219 -33.82 15.43 -9.55
N GLY A 220 -33.15 15.69 -10.69
CA GLY A 220 -33.62 16.65 -11.69
C GLY A 220 -33.41 18.12 -11.31
N LYS A 221 -32.63 18.42 -10.28
CA LYS A 221 -32.43 19.76 -9.69
C LYS A 221 -31.18 20.47 -10.20
N ARG A 222 -30.85 20.31 -11.49
CA ARG A 222 -29.60 20.82 -12.12
C ARG A 222 -29.48 22.34 -12.02
N GLU A 223 -30.57 23.07 -12.26
CA GLU A 223 -30.57 24.53 -12.24
C GLU A 223 -30.40 25.09 -10.82
N GLN A 224 -31.16 24.54 -9.86
CA GLN A 224 -31.06 24.89 -8.45
C GLN A 224 -29.66 24.61 -7.91
N LEU A 225 -29.05 23.49 -8.29
CA LEU A 225 -27.66 23.17 -7.94
C LEU A 225 -26.70 24.26 -8.41
N ARG A 226 -26.84 24.72 -9.66
CA ARG A 226 -25.97 25.78 -10.22
C ARG A 226 -26.07 27.06 -9.41
N PHE A 227 -27.29 27.53 -9.12
CA PHE A 227 -27.50 28.75 -8.35
C PHE A 227 -27.07 28.60 -6.89
N PHE A 228 -27.30 27.44 -6.27
CA PHE A 228 -26.85 27.16 -4.91
C PHE A 228 -25.32 27.22 -4.81
N LEU A 229 -24.60 26.55 -5.72
CA LEU A 229 -23.13 26.57 -5.74
C LEU A 229 -22.57 27.98 -6.03
N ALA A 230 -23.25 28.79 -6.86
CA ALA A 230 -22.90 30.19 -7.07
C ALA A 230 -23.08 31.00 -5.77
N GLY A 231 -24.18 30.82 -5.05
CA GLY A 231 -24.43 31.49 -3.76
C GLY A 231 -23.46 31.10 -2.65
N LEU A 232 -22.83 29.93 -2.72
CA LEU A 232 -21.74 29.57 -1.81
C LEU A 232 -20.44 30.33 -2.09
N LYS A 233 -20.26 30.84 -3.31
CA LYS A 233 -19.08 31.59 -3.74
C LYS A 233 -19.28 33.09 -3.52
N ASP A 234 -20.37 33.62 -4.05
CA ASP A 234 -20.65 35.06 -4.12
C ASP A 234 -21.71 35.46 -3.08
N ILE A 235 -21.41 35.21 -1.81
CA ILE A 235 -22.37 35.31 -0.70
C ILE A 235 -23.10 36.66 -0.60
N ASP A 236 -22.46 37.76 -0.99
CA ASP A 236 -23.02 39.11 -0.85
C ASP A 236 -24.10 39.42 -1.89
N THR A 237 -24.19 38.60 -2.95
CA THR A 237 -25.25 38.70 -3.95
C THR A 237 -26.59 38.11 -3.50
N TYR A 238 -26.61 37.37 -2.38
CA TYR A 238 -27.80 36.69 -1.86
C TYR A 238 -28.30 37.32 -0.55
N PRO A 239 -29.61 37.33 -0.27
CA PRO A 239 -30.16 37.80 1.02
C PRO A 239 -29.61 37.01 2.22
N LEU A 240 -29.61 37.62 3.42
CA LEU A 240 -29.07 37.01 4.65
C LEU A 240 -29.73 35.66 4.99
N GLY A 241 -31.05 35.55 4.82
CA GLY A 241 -31.77 34.31 5.05
C GLY A 241 -31.72 33.31 3.89
N ASN A 242 -30.96 33.58 2.83
CA ASN A 242 -30.80 32.62 1.75
C ASN A 242 -30.00 31.39 2.25
N PRO A 243 -30.49 30.16 2.04
CA PRO A 243 -29.84 28.94 2.52
C PRO A 243 -28.38 28.76 2.07
N ALA A 244 -28.03 29.15 0.84
CA ALA A 244 -26.66 29.07 0.35
C ALA A 244 -25.75 30.04 1.11
N ARG A 245 -26.21 31.29 1.31
CA ARG A 245 -25.46 32.30 2.08
C ARG A 245 -25.28 31.86 3.54
N MET A 246 -26.33 31.33 4.17
CA MET A 246 -26.29 30.83 5.55
C MET A 246 -25.23 29.73 5.71
N LEU A 247 -25.26 28.70 4.85
CA LEU A 247 -24.27 27.62 4.86
C LEU A 247 -22.85 28.16 4.66
N ALA A 248 -22.66 29.06 3.68
CA ALA A 248 -21.34 29.62 3.41
C ALA A 248 -20.78 30.42 4.59
N ASN A 249 -21.62 31.19 5.29
CA ASN A 249 -21.23 31.92 6.49
C ASN A 249 -20.85 30.97 7.63
N GLN A 250 -21.64 29.92 7.86
CA GLN A 250 -21.36 28.90 8.88
C GLN A 250 -20.03 28.19 8.62
N LEU A 251 -19.77 27.78 7.38
CA LEU A 251 -18.49 27.14 7.01
C LEU A 251 -17.30 28.11 7.10
N LYS A 252 -17.47 29.39 6.75
CA LYS A 252 -16.43 30.43 6.94
C LYS A 252 -16.12 30.65 8.43
N ALA A 253 -17.13 30.66 9.29
CA ALA A 253 -16.94 30.78 10.73
C ALA A 253 -16.15 29.59 11.30
N GLU A 254 -16.47 28.36 10.86
CA GLU A 254 -15.77 27.15 11.26
C GLU A 254 -14.28 27.17 10.84
N GLN A 255 -13.99 27.54 9.59
CA GLN A 255 -12.60 27.67 9.11
C GLN A 255 -11.80 28.72 9.90
N ARG A 256 -12.44 29.83 10.31
CA ARG A 256 -11.81 30.84 11.17
C ARG A 256 -11.48 30.28 12.56
N ARG A 257 -12.41 29.54 13.16
CA ARG A 257 -12.20 28.88 14.47
C ARG A 257 -11.07 27.85 14.40
N GLU A 258 -11.02 27.04 13.36
CA GLU A 258 -9.95 26.08 13.12
C GLU A 258 -8.59 26.78 12.98
N LYS A 259 -8.52 27.85 12.17
CA LYS A 259 -7.31 28.65 12.00
C LYS A 259 -6.81 29.21 13.33
N MET A 260 -7.69 29.83 14.11
CA MET A 260 -7.33 30.38 15.43
C MET A 260 -6.85 29.30 16.40
N ALA A 261 -7.46 28.10 16.39
CA ALA A 261 -7.01 27.01 17.24
C ALA A 261 -5.60 26.53 16.86
N ARG A 262 -5.30 26.41 15.57
CA ARG A 262 -3.96 26.06 15.07
C ARG A 262 -2.91 27.11 15.43
N GLU A 263 -3.23 28.40 15.28
CA GLU A 263 -2.33 29.50 15.65
C GLU A 263 -2.00 29.53 17.16
N ASN A 264 -2.90 29.01 17.98
CA ASN A 264 -2.74 28.93 19.44
C ASN A 264 -2.29 27.55 19.95
N ASP A 265 -1.88 26.64 19.05
CA ASP A 265 -1.50 25.24 19.34
C ASP A 265 -2.54 24.49 20.20
N ARG A 266 -3.83 24.73 19.93
CA ARG A 266 -4.95 24.10 20.61
C ARG A 266 -5.57 23.02 19.75
N GLN A 267 -6.01 21.94 20.39
CA GLN A 267 -6.82 20.91 19.74
C GLN A 267 -8.19 21.49 19.34
N PHE A 268 -8.58 21.28 18.08
CA PHE A 268 -9.87 21.69 17.53
C PHE A 268 -10.61 20.46 17.00
N ASP A 269 -11.81 20.20 17.54
CA ASP A 269 -12.71 19.14 17.07
C ASP A 269 -13.72 19.78 16.12
N GLY A 270 -13.29 19.97 14.86
CA GLY A 270 -14.10 20.62 13.84
C GLY A 270 -15.15 19.69 13.22
N MET A 271 -16.03 20.26 12.39
CA MET A 271 -17.00 19.48 11.63
C MET A 271 -16.36 18.38 10.79
N SER A 272 -16.85 17.14 10.93
CA SER A 272 -16.44 16.04 10.06
C SER A 272 -16.94 16.24 8.63
N ILE A 273 -16.33 15.54 7.67
CA ILE A 273 -16.79 15.54 6.26
C ILE A 273 -18.26 15.13 6.13
N ASP A 274 -18.74 14.22 6.97
CA ASP A 274 -20.13 13.75 6.95
C ASP A 274 -21.07 14.80 7.56
N ASN A 275 -20.62 15.57 8.57
CA ASN A 275 -21.37 16.73 9.07
C ASN A 275 -21.51 17.79 7.97
N VAL A 276 -20.43 18.14 7.28
CA VAL A 276 -20.44 19.13 6.20
C VAL A 276 -21.36 18.67 5.06
N LEU A 277 -21.36 17.37 4.71
CA LEU A 277 -22.29 16.82 3.72
C LEU A 277 -23.74 16.97 4.18
N ALA A 278 -24.04 16.59 5.43
CA ALA A 278 -25.40 16.63 5.96
C ALA A 278 -26.00 18.04 5.94
N ILE A 279 -25.28 19.02 6.48
CA ILE A 279 -25.76 20.41 6.51
C ILE A 279 -25.84 21.02 5.11
N ALA A 280 -24.99 20.58 4.17
CA ALA A 280 -25.06 21.01 2.79
C ALA A 280 -26.30 20.46 2.07
N ILE A 281 -26.69 19.21 2.35
CA ILE A 281 -27.92 18.61 1.83
C ILE A 281 -29.15 19.33 2.42
N MET A 282 -29.17 19.60 3.74
CA MET A 282 -30.25 20.34 4.39
C MET A 282 -30.42 21.73 3.78
N ALA A 283 -29.33 22.49 3.67
CA ALA A 283 -29.34 23.82 3.07
C ALA A 283 -29.75 23.80 1.60
N PHE A 284 -29.37 22.77 0.85
CA PHE A 284 -29.77 22.63 -0.55
C PHE A 284 -31.26 22.31 -0.69
N ASN A 285 -31.83 21.44 0.15
CA ASN A 285 -33.26 21.18 0.15
C ASN A 285 -34.06 22.45 0.51
N ASP A 286 -33.62 23.19 1.53
CA ASP A 286 -34.27 24.46 1.89
C ASP A 286 -34.13 25.52 0.79
N PHE A 287 -33.00 25.53 0.06
CA PHE A 287 -32.81 26.37 -1.12
C PHE A 287 -33.79 26.02 -2.24
N CYS A 288 -33.96 24.72 -2.55
CA CYS A 288 -34.91 24.27 -3.56
C CYS A 288 -36.37 24.57 -3.19
N ASN A 289 -36.68 24.62 -1.89
CA ASN A 289 -38.00 24.95 -1.36
C ASN A 289 -38.19 26.45 -1.09
N GLU A 290 -37.25 27.30 -1.55
CA GLU A 290 -37.28 28.75 -1.41
C GLU A 290 -37.48 29.25 0.03
N LYS A 291 -36.98 28.48 1.01
CA LYS A 291 -37.11 28.85 2.42
C LYS A 291 -36.16 29.97 2.79
N THR A 292 -36.61 30.80 3.72
CA THR A 292 -35.76 31.76 4.43
C THR A 292 -35.32 31.13 5.75
N VAL A 293 -34.02 31.18 6.05
CA VAL A 293 -33.42 30.50 7.20
C VAL A 293 -32.77 31.51 8.13
N GLU A 294 -33.11 31.45 9.41
CA GLU A 294 -32.65 32.37 10.44
C GLU A 294 -31.58 31.77 11.36
N GLU A 295 -31.47 30.43 11.38
CA GLU A 295 -30.57 29.69 12.27
C GLU A 295 -29.53 28.86 11.48
N GLU A 296 -28.41 28.53 12.13
CA GLU A 296 -27.39 27.66 11.58
C GLU A 296 -27.88 26.20 11.46
N TYR A 297 -27.40 25.48 10.45
CA TYR A 297 -27.75 24.08 10.26
C TYR A 297 -27.02 23.19 11.26
N PHE A 298 -27.73 22.23 11.86
CA PHE A 298 -27.16 21.27 12.79
C PHE A 298 -27.50 19.84 12.40
N TRP A 299 -26.46 18.99 12.36
CA TRP A 299 -26.60 17.54 12.22
C TRP A 299 -25.55 16.83 13.07
N SER A 300 -25.94 15.70 13.67
CA SER A 300 -25.03 14.82 14.40
C SER A 300 -25.37 13.36 14.12
N PRO A 301 -24.38 12.44 14.08
CA PRO A 301 -24.65 11.04 13.83
C PRO A 301 -25.63 10.44 14.84
N ASP A 302 -26.70 9.82 14.34
CA ASP A 302 -27.67 9.11 15.16
C ASP A 302 -27.23 7.66 15.39
N PHE A 303 -26.99 7.31 16.65
CA PHE A 303 -26.66 5.95 17.09
C PHE A 303 -27.88 5.20 17.66
N GLY A 304 -29.08 5.76 17.50
CA GLY A 304 -30.33 5.20 18.01
C GLY A 304 -30.39 5.10 19.53
N LYS A 305 -31.26 4.19 20.03
CA LYS A 305 -31.48 3.96 21.47
C LYS A 305 -30.31 3.30 22.19
N ALA A 306 -29.30 2.81 21.46
CA ALA A 306 -28.14 2.09 22.00
C ALA A 306 -27.07 3.01 22.63
N LYS A 307 -27.44 4.23 23.05
CA LYS A 307 -26.49 5.26 23.51
C LYS A 307 -25.74 4.95 24.81
N LYS A 308 -26.06 3.89 25.55
CA LYS A 308 -25.39 3.58 26.83
C LYS A 308 -25.37 2.09 27.16
N LYS A 309 -24.36 1.34 26.68
CA LYS A 309 -23.73 0.26 27.44
C LYS A 309 -22.34 0.02 26.87
N ARG A 310 -21.35 0.00 27.77
CA ARG A 310 -19.92 -0.11 27.46
C ARG A 310 -19.63 -1.30 26.52
N ASP A 311 -18.86 -0.99 25.48
CA ASP A 311 -17.90 -1.85 24.80
C ASP A 311 -18.30 -2.77 23.62
N ASP A 312 -19.55 -2.78 23.14
CA ASP A 312 -19.84 -3.41 21.83
C ASP A 312 -20.19 -2.38 20.74
N LYS A 313 -19.15 -1.77 20.17
CA LYS A 313 -19.27 -0.85 19.01
C LYS A 313 -20.01 -1.51 17.83
N LYS A 314 -19.88 -2.83 17.65
CA LYS A 314 -20.51 -3.54 16.52
C LYS A 314 -22.01 -3.69 16.73
N ALA A 315 -22.44 -4.00 17.95
CA ALA A 315 -23.85 -4.05 18.32
C ALA A 315 -24.52 -2.67 18.21
N VAL A 316 -23.84 -1.60 18.67
CA VAL A 316 -24.35 -0.21 18.54
C VAL A 316 -24.54 0.16 17.08
N MET A 317 -23.53 -0.10 16.23
CA MET A 317 -23.63 0.21 14.79
C MET A 317 -24.69 -0.62 14.06
N LYS A 318 -24.98 -1.84 14.52
CA LYS A 318 -26.05 -2.69 13.97
C LYS A 318 -27.45 -2.12 14.28
N LEU A 319 -27.63 -1.47 15.42
CA LEU A 319 -28.92 -0.91 15.87
C LEU A 319 -29.13 0.56 15.48
N ALA A 320 -28.07 1.26 15.05
CA ALA A 320 -28.18 2.63 14.57
C ALA A 320 -29.01 2.69 13.27
N PRO A 321 -29.74 3.78 13.00
CA PRO A 321 -30.44 3.98 11.74
C PRO A 321 -29.48 4.02 10.56
N ASP A 322 -30.01 3.84 9.35
CA ASP A 322 -29.22 3.89 8.12
C ASP A 322 -28.47 5.20 7.98
N ASN A 323 -27.20 5.10 7.57
CA ASN A 323 -26.27 6.21 7.43
C ASN A 323 -26.15 7.11 8.66
N LEU A 324 -26.48 6.58 9.86
CA LEU A 324 -26.53 7.34 11.09
C LEU A 324 -27.45 8.58 11.00
N GLY A 325 -28.55 8.46 10.24
CA GLY A 325 -29.52 9.54 10.05
C GLY A 325 -29.05 10.66 9.11
N LEU A 326 -28.13 10.39 8.19
CA LEU A 326 -27.73 11.35 7.17
C LEU A 326 -28.95 11.77 6.31
N PRO A 327 -29.22 13.08 6.11
CA PRO A 327 -30.28 13.53 5.22
C PRO A 327 -29.95 13.23 3.75
N MET A 328 -30.98 13.19 2.90
CA MET A 328 -30.87 12.99 1.45
C MET A 328 -31.43 14.20 0.70
N VAL A 329 -30.96 14.44 -0.52
CA VAL A 329 -31.56 15.44 -1.39
C VAL A 329 -32.98 15.00 -1.73
N GLU A 330 -33.96 15.89 -1.53
CA GLU A 330 -35.36 15.58 -1.84
C GLU A 330 -35.52 15.25 -3.32
N GLY A 331 -36.20 14.15 -3.62
CA GLY A 331 -36.39 13.64 -4.99
C GLY A 331 -35.22 12.82 -5.53
N TYR A 332 -34.16 12.56 -4.75
CA TYR A 332 -33.07 11.69 -5.15
C TYR A 332 -33.50 10.20 -5.14
N PRO A 333 -33.52 9.51 -6.29
CA PRO A 333 -34.04 8.14 -6.38
C PRO A 333 -33.05 7.04 -5.96
N GLY A 334 -31.82 7.39 -5.57
CA GLY A 334 -30.76 6.43 -5.26
C GLY A 334 -29.83 6.14 -6.44
N LEU A 335 -28.87 5.24 -6.23
CA LEU A 335 -27.94 4.73 -7.25
C LEU A 335 -28.51 3.55 -8.03
N VAL A 336 -28.37 3.57 -9.35
CA VAL A 336 -28.48 2.34 -10.16
C VAL A 336 -27.31 1.41 -9.80
N ASN A 337 -27.57 0.13 -9.55
CA ASN A 337 -26.56 -0.87 -9.14
C ASN A 337 -25.78 -0.54 -7.84
N GLY A 338 -26.33 0.34 -6.99
CA GLY A 338 -25.65 0.76 -5.75
C GLY A 338 -25.78 -0.21 -4.57
N ALA A 339 -26.82 -1.05 -4.53
CA ALA A 339 -27.09 -1.97 -3.42
C ALA A 339 -26.13 -3.17 -3.36
N TYR A 340 -25.78 -3.61 -2.14
CA TYR A 340 -25.08 -4.85 -1.87
C TYR A 340 -26.02 -6.01 -2.17
N GLU A 341 -25.58 -6.97 -2.98
CA GLU A 341 -26.23 -8.28 -3.05
C GLU A 341 -25.83 -9.03 -1.78
N THR A 342 -26.67 -8.95 -0.75
CA THR A 342 -26.46 -9.67 0.52
C THR A 342 -26.62 -11.16 0.26
N GLY A 343 -25.51 -11.85 -0.03
CA GLY A 343 -25.49 -13.32 -0.09
C GLY A 343 -24.57 -13.97 -1.12
N GLU A 344 -24.03 -13.24 -2.09
CA GLU A 344 -23.16 -13.84 -3.11
C GLU A 344 -21.66 -13.73 -2.79
N PRO A 345 -20.88 -14.80 -3.06
CA PRO A 345 -19.45 -14.83 -2.79
C PRO A 345 -18.71 -13.90 -3.73
N ALA A 346 -18.28 -12.72 -3.23
CA ALA A 346 -17.51 -11.70 -3.95
C ALA A 346 -18.18 -11.21 -5.25
N ASP A 347 -18.77 -10.00 -5.21
CA ASP A 347 -19.32 -9.24 -6.35
C ASP A 347 -19.05 -9.89 -7.72
N VAL A 348 -20.08 -10.46 -8.35
CA VAL A 348 -20.00 -11.06 -9.69
C VAL A 348 -19.14 -10.18 -10.60
N PHE A 349 -18.10 -10.77 -11.20
CA PHE A 349 -17.22 -10.08 -12.12
C PHE A 349 -18.02 -9.71 -13.39
N SER A 350 -18.50 -8.47 -13.44
CA SER A 350 -19.43 -7.94 -14.44
C SER A 350 -19.22 -6.44 -14.65
N GLY A 351 -19.85 -5.87 -15.69
CA GLY A 351 -19.72 -4.47 -16.11
C GLY A 351 -18.69 -4.27 -17.24
N GLU A 352 -18.56 -3.03 -17.71
CA GLU A 352 -17.71 -2.68 -18.86
C GLU A 352 -16.27 -3.23 -18.78
N LEU A 353 -15.63 -3.22 -17.58
CA LEU A 353 -14.30 -3.81 -17.41
C LEU A 353 -14.27 -5.31 -17.63
N ALA A 354 -15.27 -6.01 -17.12
CA ALA A 354 -15.35 -7.46 -17.25
C ALA A 354 -15.60 -7.83 -18.72
N GLU A 355 -16.50 -7.11 -19.39
CA GLU A 355 -16.77 -7.29 -20.81
C GLU A 355 -15.54 -6.97 -21.67
N SER A 356 -14.84 -5.86 -21.39
CA SER A 356 -13.61 -5.52 -22.11
C SER A 356 -12.54 -6.59 -21.91
N LEU A 357 -12.39 -7.10 -20.68
CA LEU A 357 -11.42 -8.15 -20.36
C LEU A 357 -11.77 -9.50 -21.04
N ILE A 358 -13.04 -9.90 -21.03
CA ILE A 358 -13.50 -11.13 -21.69
C ILE A 358 -13.34 -11.02 -23.21
N ARG A 359 -13.71 -9.88 -23.78
CA ARG A 359 -13.57 -9.60 -25.21
C ARG A 359 -12.10 -9.61 -25.62
N ALA A 360 -11.25 -8.86 -24.92
CA ALA A 360 -9.82 -8.82 -25.21
C ALA A 360 -9.17 -10.20 -25.02
N ASN A 361 -9.60 -11.01 -24.05
CA ASN A 361 -9.11 -12.39 -23.91
C ASN A 361 -9.52 -13.28 -25.11
N LYS A 362 -10.73 -13.10 -25.65
CA LYS A 362 -11.20 -13.82 -26.86
C LYS A 362 -10.54 -13.36 -28.14
N GLU A 363 -10.26 -12.06 -28.25
CA GLU A 363 -9.62 -11.42 -29.41
C GLU A 363 -8.09 -11.58 -29.40
N ASN A 364 -7.52 -12.05 -28.29
CA ASN A 364 -6.08 -12.19 -28.13
C ASN A 364 -5.49 -13.20 -29.13
N SER A 365 -4.58 -12.74 -29.98
CA SER A 365 -3.96 -13.50 -31.06
C SER A 365 -2.97 -14.57 -30.59
N GLY A 366 -2.57 -14.54 -29.30
CA GLY A 366 -1.53 -15.42 -28.77
C GLY A 366 -0.10 -14.99 -29.13
N GLU A 367 0.06 -13.79 -29.70
CA GLU A 367 1.33 -13.24 -30.19
C GLU A 367 2.19 -12.59 -29.10
N GLU A 368 1.82 -12.73 -27.82
CA GLU A 368 2.59 -12.18 -26.71
C GLU A 368 3.98 -12.82 -26.66
N GLN A 369 5.01 -12.00 -26.48
CA GLN A 369 6.40 -12.45 -26.46
C GLN A 369 7.12 -11.82 -25.28
N VAL A 370 8.05 -12.59 -24.69
CA VAL A 370 8.98 -12.12 -23.66
C VAL A 370 10.40 -12.43 -24.09
N MET A 371 11.30 -11.45 -23.98
CA MET A 371 12.71 -11.64 -24.33
C MET A 371 13.62 -10.78 -23.46
N MET A 372 14.81 -11.29 -23.14
CA MET A 372 15.84 -10.51 -22.46
C MET A 372 16.47 -9.48 -23.41
N ARG A 373 16.67 -8.25 -22.92
CA ARG A 373 17.40 -7.21 -23.64
C ARG A 373 18.25 -6.34 -22.73
N THR A 374 19.35 -5.87 -23.29
CA THR A 374 20.16 -4.76 -22.76
C THR A 374 19.58 -3.45 -23.26
N ILE A 375 19.17 -2.57 -22.34
CA ILE A 375 18.58 -1.27 -22.63
C ILE A 375 19.58 -0.17 -22.25
N THR A 376 20.04 0.59 -23.23
CA THR A 376 20.91 1.76 -23.03
C THR A 376 20.10 3.01 -22.63
N PRO A 377 20.74 4.07 -22.10
CA PRO A 377 20.06 5.34 -21.81
C PRO A 377 19.29 5.92 -23.00
N GLU A 378 19.87 5.87 -24.22
CA GLU A 378 19.24 6.35 -25.45
C GLU A 378 18.00 5.51 -25.77
N LYS A 379 18.12 4.18 -25.66
CA LYS A 379 16.99 3.28 -25.92
C LYS A 379 15.88 3.45 -24.88
N ALA A 380 16.24 3.72 -23.64
CA ALA A 380 15.27 4.03 -22.59
C ALA A 380 14.52 5.34 -22.87
N GLN A 381 15.19 6.37 -23.40
CA GLN A 381 14.54 7.61 -23.84
C GLN A 381 13.53 7.35 -24.96
N GLU A 382 13.91 6.56 -25.97
CA GLU A 382 13.00 6.15 -27.06
C GLU A 382 11.76 5.44 -26.52
N TYR A 383 11.93 4.46 -25.64
CA TYR A 383 10.82 3.71 -25.04
C TYR A 383 9.91 4.60 -24.19
N LEU A 384 10.44 5.62 -23.51
CA LEU A 384 9.64 6.57 -22.75
C LEU A 384 8.80 7.51 -23.63
N LEU A 385 9.13 7.69 -24.93
CA LEU A 385 8.26 8.43 -25.86
C LEU A 385 6.92 7.71 -26.13
N LEU A 386 6.84 6.41 -25.80
CA LEU A 386 5.64 5.58 -25.84
C LEU A 386 4.84 5.64 -24.53
N ASN A 387 5.32 6.37 -23.53
CA ASN A 387 4.62 6.55 -22.26
C ASN A 387 3.60 7.69 -22.35
N ARG A 388 2.30 7.37 -22.22
CA ARG A 388 1.21 8.36 -22.34
C ARG A 388 0.43 8.55 -21.03
N ASP A 389 0.03 7.44 -20.40
CA ASP A 389 -0.91 7.49 -19.26
C ASP A 389 -0.41 6.72 -18.03
N ASN A 390 0.90 6.50 -17.91
CA ASN A 390 1.43 5.99 -16.65
C ASN A 390 1.44 7.10 -15.59
N ARG A 391 1.20 6.68 -14.35
CA ARG A 391 1.25 7.53 -13.16
C ARG A 391 2.54 8.38 -13.09
N ALA A 392 2.44 9.53 -12.42
CA ALA A 392 3.59 10.37 -12.11
C ALA A 392 4.75 9.58 -11.49
N LEU A 393 5.96 9.89 -11.93
CA LEU A 393 7.19 9.29 -11.45
C LEU A 393 7.44 9.67 -9.98
N SER A 394 8.10 8.78 -9.24
CA SER A 394 8.59 9.10 -7.89
C SER A 394 10.08 9.35 -8.00
N ASP A 395 10.50 10.59 -7.74
CA ASP A 395 11.90 10.98 -7.83
C ASP A 395 12.78 10.18 -6.85
N GLU A 396 12.28 9.95 -5.63
CA GLU A 396 12.96 9.11 -4.63
C GLU A 396 13.22 7.69 -5.14
N HIS A 397 12.22 7.03 -5.73
CA HIS A 397 12.38 5.67 -6.28
C HIS A 397 13.28 5.65 -7.50
N LYS A 398 13.16 6.64 -8.39
CA LYS A 398 14.07 6.82 -9.54
C LYS A 398 15.52 6.93 -9.06
N GLN A 399 15.79 7.80 -8.09
CA GLN A 399 17.14 8.03 -7.56
C GLN A 399 17.71 6.78 -6.87
N SER A 400 16.88 6.04 -6.13
CA SER A 400 17.28 4.75 -5.54
C SER A 400 17.73 3.75 -6.60
N ILE A 401 16.94 3.58 -7.67
CA ILE A 401 17.29 2.67 -8.77
C ILE A 401 18.59 3.13 -9.46
N ALA A 402 18.70 4.42 -9.77
CA ALA A 402 19.88 4.97 -10.44
C ALA A 402 21.15 4.78 -9.60
N LYS A 403 21.04 4.93 -8.28
CA LYS A 403 22.14 4.67 -7.34
C LYS A 403 22.57 3.21 -7.36
N ASP A 404 21.62 2.27 -7.31
CA ASP A 404 21.93 0.83 -7.38
C ASP A 404 22.57 0.45 -8.72
N ILE A 405 22.11 1.03 -9.84
CA ILE A 405 22.74 0.83 -11.16
C ILE A 405 24.18 1.33 -11.16
N ARG A 406 24.42 2.58 -10.71
CA ARG A 406 25.77 3.16 -10.66
C ARG A 406 26.72 2.39 -9.74
N ALA A 407 26.20 1.84 -8.66
CA ALA A 407 26.98 1.03 -7.72
C ALA A 407 27.27 -0.39 -8.24
N GLY A 408 26.75 -0.78 -9.41
CA GLY A 408 26.82 -2.17 -9.88
C GLY A 408 25.95 -3.14 -9.08
N ASN A 409 25.12 -2.61 -8.17
CA ASN A 409 24.18 -3.35 -7.34
C ASN A 409 22.85 -3.63 -8.07
N TRP A 410 22.73 -3.23 -9.34
CA TRP A 410 21.59 -3.58 -10.17
C TRP A 410 21.50 -5.09 -10.33
N MET A 411 20.47 -5.67 -9.73
CA MET A 411 20.12 -7.07 -9.90
C MET A 411 19.02 -7.18 -10.94
N LEU A 412 19.24 -8.05 -11.92
CA LEU A 412 18.30 -8.30 -13.03
C LEU A 412 16.91 -8.61 -12.49
N ASN A 413 15.95 -7.73 -12.79
CA ASN A 413 14.58 -7.84 -12.31
C ASN A 413 13.76 -8.73 -13.25
N ALA A 414 13.16 -9.80 -12.71
CA ALA A 414 12.36 -10.74 -13.47
C ALA A 414 11.02 -10.19 -14.00
N GLN A 415 10.54 -9.05 -13.47
CA GLN A 415 9.33 -8.42 -13.99
C GLN A 415 9.62 -7.72 -15.32
N PRO A 416 8.90 -7.99 -16.42
CA PRO A 416 9.17 -7.34 -17.69
C PRO A 416 8.87 -5.84 -17.72
N ILE A 417 9.51 -5.11 -18.63
CA ILE A 417 9.01 -3.85 -19.17
C ILE A 417 8.00 -4.22 -20.26
N CYS A 418 6.77 -3.72 -20.16
CA CYS A 418 5.64 -4.23 -20.94
C CYS A 418 5.16 -3.19 -21.95
N PHE A 419 4.87 -3.63 -23.17
CA PHE A 419 4.35 -2.81 -24.26
C PHE A 419 3.12 -3.43 -24.91
N THR A 420 2.21 -2.60 -25.42
CA THR A 420 1.02 -3.06 -26.15
C THR A 420 1.31 -3.68 -27.51
N GLY A 421 2.52 -3.45 -28.04
CA GLY A 421 3.00 -4.00 -29.31
C GLY A 421 4.52 -4.09 -29.29
N ASP A 422 5.16 -4.27 -30.45
CA ASP A 422 6.62 -4.21 -30.54
C ASP A 422 7.12 -2.75 -30.43
N PRO A 423 7.89 -2.37 -29.39
CA PRO A 423 8.42 -1.01 -29.25
C PRO A 423 9.56 -0.67 -30.22
N ASP A 424 10.15 -1.68 -30.88
CA ASP A 424 11.26 -1.49 -31.82
C ASP A 424 10.80 -1.43 -33.28
N GLN A 425 9.52 -1.66 -33.56
CA GLN A 425 9.00 -1.60 -34.91
C GLN A 425 9.02 -0.15 -35.45
N PRO A 426 9.22 0.05 -36.75
CA PRO A 426 9.08 1.37 -37.37
C PRO A 426 7.72 1.99 -37.04
N ASP A 427 7.71 3.28 -36.74
CA ASP A 427 6.49 4.04 -36.43
C ASP A 427 5.67 3.49 -35.24
N ALA A 428 6.28 2.76 -34.30
CA ALA A 428 5.62 2.18 -33.11
C ALA A 428 4.61 3.15 -32.44
N LYS A 429 5.01 4.41 -32.24
CA LYS A 429 4.14 5.45 -31.65
C LYS A 429 2.90 5.78 -32.50
N LYS A 430 3.04 5.82 -33.83
CA LYS A 430 1.92 6.07 -34.76
C LYS A 430 1.01 4.84 -34.84
N ASN A 431 1.58 3.64 -34.74
CA ASN A 431 0.86 2.37 -34.70
C ASN A 431 0.21 2.09 -33.33
N GLY A 432 0.18 3.08 -32.42
CA GLY A 432 -0.50 2.95 -31.13
C GLY A 432 0.24 2.15 -30.07
N VAL A 433 1.52 1.80 -30.28
CA VAL A 433 2.31 1.12 -29.25
C VAL A 433 2.49 2.03 -28.04
N ARG A 434 2.21 1.47 -26.87
CA ARG A 434 2.22 2.16 -25.59
C ARG A 434 3.03 1.38 -24.56
N LEU A 435 3.77 2.11 -23.72
CA LEU A 435 4.46 1.57 -22.55
C LEU A 435 3.45 1.32 -21.41
N LEU A 436 3.22 0.06 -21.05
CA LEU A 436 2.31 -0.35 -19.98
C LEU A 436 2.98 -0.40 -18.60
N ASN A 437 4.27 -0.74 -18.55
CA ASN A 437 5.00 -0.88 -17.30
C ASN A 437 6.51 -0.72 -17.49
N GLY A 438 7.24 -0.31 -16.44
CA GLY A 438 8.70 -0.22 -16.43
C GLY A 438 9.28 1.19 -16.41
N GLN A 439 8.44 2.24 -16.35
CA GLN A 439 8.89 3.64 -16.40
C GLN A 439 10.01 3.98 -15.41
N HIS A 440 9.94 3.48 -14.15
CA HIS A 440 10.94 3.78 -13.12
C HIS A 440 12.32 3.20 -13.45
N ARG A 441 12.34 2.03 -14.10
CA ARG A 441 13.58 1.35 -14.51
C ARG A 441 14.19 2.03 -15.74
N LEU A 442 13.36 2.44 -16.70
CA LEU A 442 13.81 3.24 -17.84
C LEU A 442 14.39 4.59 -17.39
N HIS A 443 13.70 5.31 -16.51
CA HIS A 443 14.22 6.55 -15.93
C HIS A 443 15.46 6.32 -15.07
N GLY A 444 15.54 5.21 -14.32
CA GLY A 444 16.73 4.84 -13.55
C GLY A 444 17.95 4.58 -14.43
N CYS A 445 17.78 3.91 -15.57
CA CYS A 445 18.81 3.71 -16.60
C CYS A 445 19.33 5.06 -17.14
N ILE A 446 18.43 5.98 -17.49
CA ILE A 446 18.79 7.32 -17.96
C ILE A 446 19.52 8.13 -16.88
N GLU A 447 19.02 8.12 -15.65
CA GLU A 447 19.59 8.87 -14.52
C GLU A 447 20.93 8.28 -14.05
N ALA A 448 21.16 6.98 -14.27
CA ALA A 448 22.43 6.33 -14.00
C ALA A 448 23.46 6.51 -15.13
N ASP A 449 23.00 6.88 -16.32
CA ASP A 449 23.78 6.90 -17.57
C ASP A 449 24.49 5.57 -17.85
N MET A 450 23.81 4.46 -17.58
CA MET A 450 24.36 3.10 -17.69
C MET A 450 23.32 2.12 -18.23
N PRO A 451 23.70 1.17 -19.10
CA PRO A 451 22.78 0.18 -19.62
C PRO A 451 22.32 -0.80 -18.54
N ILE A 452 21.09 -1.29 -18.67
CA ILE A 452 20.51 -2.32 -17.78
C ILE A 452 20.01 -3.53 -18.58
N GLU A 453 20.13 -4.72 -18.01
CA GLU A 453 19.51 -5.93 -18.55
C GLU A 453 18.13 -6.15 -17.93
N VAL A 454 17.11 -6.29 -18.78
CA VAL A 454 15.72 -6.46 -18.38
C VAL A 454 14.94 -7.34 -19.38
N PRO A 455 13.94 -8.11 -18.91
CA PRO A 455 12.98 -8.73 -19.81
C PRO A 455 12.04 -7.67 -20.41
N ILE A 456 11.79 -7.77 -21.71
CA ILE A 456 10.81 -6.97 -22.45
C ILE A 456 9.66 -7.88 -22.84
N ALA A 457 8.44 -7.50 -22.46
CA ALA A 457 7.21 -8.15 -22.90
C ALA A 457 6.51 -7.28 -23.95
N LYS A 458 6.20 -7.85 -25.11
CA LYS A 458 5.60 -7.18 -26.27
C LYS A 458 4.24 -7.81 -26.59
N ASN A 459 3.39 -7.04 -27.30
CA ASN A 459 2.03 -7.44 -27.69
C ASN A 459 1.11 -7.76 -26.50
N ILE A 460 1.29 -7.06 -25.37
CA ILE A 460 0.45 -7.26 -24.19
C ILE A 460 -0.84 -6.45 -24.32
N PRO A 461 -2.04 -7.06 -24.23
CA PRO A 461 -3.28 -6.31 -24.38
C PRO A 461 -3.38 -5.15 -23.38
N GLU A 462 -3.96 -4.03 -23.81
CA GLU A 462 -4.04 -2.83 -22.97
C GLU A 462 -4.91 -3.05 -21.72
N GLU A 463 -5.96 -3.86 -21.84
CA GLU A 463 -6.87 -4.28 -20.77
C GLU A 463 -6.16 -5.11 -19.71
N ALA A 464 -5.03 -5.74 -20.04
CA ALA A 464 -4.24 -6.50 -19.08
C ALA A 464 -3.80 -5.65 -17.89
N PHE A 465 -3.79 -4.30 -18.03
CA PHE A 465 -3.59 -3.35 -16.94
C PHE A 465 -4.45 -3.61 -15.70
N ALA A 466 -5.69 -4.08 -15.90
CA ALA A 466 -6.63 -4.36 -14.82
C ALA A 466 -6.37 -5.68 -14.09
N THR A 467 -5.65 -6.63 -14.70
CA THR A 467 -5.34 -7.93 -14.08
C THR A 467 -3.95 -7.98 -13.46
N PHE A 468 -3.13 -6.92 -13.57
CA PHE A 468 -1.82 -6.85 -12.89
C PHE A 468 -1.98 -7.13 -11.40
N ASP A 469 -1.03 -7.91 -10.86
CA ASP A 469 -1.10 -8.31 -9.47
C ASP A 469 -1.18 -7.11 -8.52
N ALA A 470 -2.13 -7.15 -7.60
CA ALA A 470 -2.12 -6.27 -6.44
C ALA A 470 -1.12 -6.85 -5.44
N HIS A 471 0.18 -6.63 -5.66
CA HIS A 471 1.22 -7.28 -4.85
C HIS A 471 0.88 -7.22 -3.35
N THR A 472 0.59 -8.39 -2.79
CA THR A 472 0.67 -8.62 -1.36
C THR A 472 2.12 -8.37 -0.99
N LYS A 473 2.40 -7.77 0.18
CA LYS A 473 3.79 -7.62 0.65
C LYS A 473 4.45 -9.00 0.56
N LYS A 474 5.38 -9.19 -0.38
CA LYS A 474 6.00 -10.51 -0.62
C LYS A 474 6.53 -11.06 0.70
N MET A 475 6.39 -12.37 0.89
CA MET A 475 7.17 -13.09 1.90
C MET A 475 8.63 -12.80 1.58
N ARG A 476 9.31 -12.13 2.50
CA ARG A 476 10.76 -12.01 2.42
C ARG A 476 11.33 -13.39 2.70
N LEU A 477 12.32 -13.79 1.92
CA LEU A 477 13.17 -14.91 2.30
C LEU A 477 13.68 -14.61 3.70
N LYS A 478 13.29 -15.47 4.64
CA LYS A 478 13.80 -15.45 6.00
C LYS A 478 15.33 -15.54 5.85
N THR A 479 16.06 -14.57 6.40
CA THR A 479 17.48 -14.78 6.62
C THR A 479 17.65 -16.05 7.48
N ASP A 480 18.79 -16.75 7.41
CA ASP A 480 19.07 -17.92 8.27
C ASP A 480 19.04 -17.60 9.78
N SER A 481 18.79 -16.34 10.13
CA SER A 481 18.57 -15.86 11.48
C SER A 481 17.08 -15.91 11.87
N ASP A 482 16.82 -16.22 13.15
CA ASP A 482 15.46 -16.18 13.71
C ASP A 482 14.89 -14.75 13.90
N ALA A 483 15.61 -13.72 13.46
CA ALA A 483 15.18 -12.34 13.56
C ALA A 483 14.15 -11.94 12.49
N ASP A 484 13.20 -11.07 12.86
CA ASP A 484 12.25 -10.48 11.89
C ASP A 484 12.97 -9.43 11.03
N ASP A 485 13.08 -9.70 9.73
CA ASP A 485 13.70 -8.80 8.73
C ASP A 485 13.18 -7.36 8.80
N ARG A 486 11.93 -7.12 9.22
CA ARG A 486 11.39 -5.75 9.33
C ARG A 486 12.05 -4.97 10.46
N VAL A 487 12.38 -5.67 11.54
CA VAL A 487 13.04 -5.08 12.70
C VAL A 487 14.52 -4.87 12.38
N LEU A 488 15.17 -5.86 11.77
CA LEU A 488 16.54 -5.74 11.26
C LEU A 488 16.68 -4.59 10.27
N ALA A 489 15.86 -4.54 9.22
CA ALA A 489 15.88 -3.46 8.25
C ALA A 489 15.53 -2.10 8.87
N ALA A 490 14.76 -2.06 9.97
CA ALA A 490 14.51 -0.81 10.68
C ALA A 490 15.75 -0.33 11.44
N ALA A 491 16.48 -1.23 12.11
CA ALA A 491 17.72 -0.91 12.81
C ALA A 491 18.85 -0.56 11.83
N ALA A 492 19.05 -1.37 10.79
CA ALA A 492 20.04 -1.15 9.74
C ALA A 492 19.84 0.20 9.01
N ARG A 493 18.60 0.70 8.87
CA ARG A 493 18.37 2.06 8.35
C ARG A 493 18.92 3.16 9.26
N LEU A 494 18.84 2.97 10.58
CA LEU A 494 19.38 3.94 11.53
C LEU A 494 20.91 3.86 11.51
N GLN A 495 21.45 2.64 11.50
CA GLN A 495 22.88 2.37 11.38
C GLN A 495 23.48 2.98 10.12
N TRP A 496 22.91 2.67 8.95
CA TRP A 496 23.39 3.21 7.67
C TRP A 496 23.45 4.73 7.65
N LYS A 497 22.45 5.41 8.26
CA LYS A 497 22.46 6.87 8.35
C LYS A 497 23.62 7.36 9.21
N GLU A 498 23.86 6.73 10.35
CA GLU A 498 25.00 7.05 11.21
C GLU A 498 26.33 6.81 10.50
N ASP A 499 26.51 5.66 9.83
CA ASP A 499 27.73 5.32 9.11
C ASP A 499 28.05 6.34 8.00
N ASN A 500 27.02 6.96 7.43
CA ASN A 500 27.13 7.97 6.38
C ASN A 500 27.09 9.41 6.92
N GLY A 501 27.14 9.62 8.24
CA GLY A 501 27.12 10.96 8.85
C GLY A 501 25.81 11.72 8.66
N ILE A 502 24.72 11.02 8.34
CA ILE A 502 23.38 11.58 8.11
C ILE A 502 22.60 11.58 9.43
N GLU A 503 21.85 12.65 9.71
CA GLU A 503 20.96 12.67 10.87
C GLU A 503 19.96 11.49 10.81
N ILE A 504 19.96 10.63 11.84
CA ILE A 504 19.19 9.39 11.92
C ILE A 504 17.69 9.55 11.53
N PHE A 505 17.06 10.65 11.94
CA PHE A 505 15.64 10.92 11.67
C PHE A 505 15.38 11.91 10.54
N SER A 506 16.39 12.23 9.73
CA SER A 506 16.21 13.07 8.53
C SER A 506 15.19 12.48 7.56
N THR A 507 14.44 13.34 6.90
CA THR A 507 13.54 12.96 5.80
C THR A 507 14.23 13.20 4.46
N GLY A 508 13.94 12.38 3.46
CA GLY A 508 14.42 12.56 2.08
C GLY A 508 15.65 11.72 1.71
N ILE A 509 16.56 11.44 2.65
CA ILE A 509 17.73 10.57 2.39
C ILE A 509 17.52 9.23 3.11
N ASN A 510 17.32 8.16 2.34
CA ASN A 510 17.11 6.82 2.84
C ASN A 510 17.97 5.81 2.06
N PRO A 511 18.45 4.74 2.70
CA PRO A 511 19.20 3.70 2.01
C PRO A 511 18.33 2.93 1.02
N THR A 512 18.95 2.44 -0.05
CA THR A 512 18.35 1.44 -0.95
C THR A 512 18.22 0.09 -0.24
N ALA A 513 17.51 -0.86 -0.85
CA ALA A 513 17.36 -2.19 -0.28
C ALA A 513 18.71 -2.93 -0.22
N SER A 514 19.57 -2.74 -1.22
CA SER A 514 20.94 -3.28 -1.24
C SER A 514 21.78 -2.68 -0.13
N GLU A 515 21.72 -1.37 0.07
CA GLU A 515 22.46 -0.71 1.16
C GLU A 515 22.03 -1.20 2.54
N ILE A 516 20.74 -1.51 2.74
CA ILE A 516 20.28 -2.13 3.99
C ILE A 516 20.92 -3.51 4.19
N LYS A 517 21.00 -4.33 3.14
CA LYS A 517 21.62 -5.66 3.19
C LYS A 517 23.12 -5.55 3.47
N ASP A 518 23.80 -4.62 2.81
CA ASP A 518 25.22 -4.35 3.01
C ASP A 518 25.48 -3.89 4.44
N THR A 519 24.64 -3.00 4.97
CA THR A 519 24.72 -2.55 6.37
C THR A 519 24.55 -3.71 7.34
N ILE A 520 23.58 -4.60 7.13
CA ILE A 520 23.42 -5.78 7.99
C ILE A 520 24.69 -6.66 7.95
N THR A 521 25.29 -6.80 6.77
CA THR A 521 26.52 -7.60 6.57
C THR A 521 27.75 -6.97 7.23
N LEU A 522 27.89 -5.64 7.14
CA LEU A 522 29.00 -4.88 7.73
C LEU A 522 28.92 -4.77 9.26
N HIS A 523 27.74 -5.03 9.84
CA HIS A 523 27.47 -4.93 11.27
C HIS A 523 27.10 -6.31 11.87
N PRO A 524 28.04 -7.28 11.86
CA PRO A 524 27.77 -8.62 12.41
C PRO A 524 27.42 -8.52 13.89
N GLY A 525 26.46 -9.35 14.33
CA GLY A 525 25.97 -9.35 15.70
C GLY A 525 24.70 -8.51 15.93
N MET A 526 24.31 -7.62 15.01
CA MET A 526 23.05 -6.86 15.13
C MET A 526 21.83 -7.79 15.29
N GLU A 527 21.80 -8.90 14.57
CA GLU A 527 20.71 -9.90 14.62
C GLU A 527 20.58 -10.63 15.97
N THR A 528 21.69 -10.82 16.69
CA THR A 528 21.71 -11.53 17.99
C THR A 528 20.91 -10.79 19.06
N ALA A 529 20.77 -9.47 18.92
CA ALA A 529 20.02 -8.62 19.83
C ALA A 529 18.50 -8.64 19.58
N TYR A 530 18.02 -9.32 18.53
CA TYR A 530 16.61 -9.30 18.13
C TYR A 530 15.68 -9.78 19.24
N ALA A 531 15.95 -10.93 19.85
CA ALA A 531 15.10 -11.50 20.90
C ALA A 531 14.94 -10.53 22.09
N LYS A 532 16.04 -9.91 22.55
CA LYS A 532 16.02 -8.92 23.64
C LYS A 532 15.23 -7.66 23.23
N SER A 533 15.36 -7.18 21.99
CA SER A 533 14.61 -6.00 21.50
C SER A 533 13.09 -6.14 21.68
N ARG A 534 12.55 -7.37 21.54
CA ARG A 534 11.12 -7.67 21.69
C ARG A 534 10.64 -7.57 23.14
N THR A 535 11.53 -7.81 24.11
CA THR A 535 11.22 -7.69 25.55
C THR A 535 11.04 -6.23 25.98
N LEU A 536 11.63 -5.28 25.24
CA LEU A 536 11.65 -3.85 25.54
C LEU A 536 10.56 -3.03 24.80
N LYS A 537 9.50 -3.70 24.30
CA LYS A 537 8.37 -3.07 23.57
C LYS A 537 7.63 -1.96 24.34
N ASN A 538 7.77 -1.93 25.66
CA ASN A 538 7.20 -0.90 26.51
C ASN A 538 8.00 0.41 26.47
N VAL A 539 9.30 0.32 26.16
CA VAL A 539 10.23 1.46 26.06
C VAL A 539 10.22 2.01 24.63
N GLY A 540 10.55 1.19 23.64
CA GLY A 540 10.66 1.63 22.25
C GLY A 540 10.03 0.67 21.26
N SER A 541 9.93 1.09 19.98
CA SER A 541 9.65 0.14 18.90
C SER A 541 10.83 -0.81 18.72
N ALA A 542 10.57 -2.07 18.35
CA ALA A 542 11.60 -3.10 18.24
C ALA A 542 12.83 -2.66 17.41
N GLY A 543 12.64 -1.94 16.30
CA GLY A 543 13.78 -1.47 15.48
C GLY A 543 14.67 -0.42 16.17
N ILE A 544 14.07 0.47 16.99
CA ILE A 544 14.83 1.43 17.81
C ILE A 544 15.60 0.69 18.90
N MET A 545 14.93 -0.28 19.56
CA MET A 545 15.57 -1.05 20.62
C MET A 545 16.68 -1.94 20.07
N LEU A 546 16.50 -2.53 18.88
CA LEU A 546 17.52 -3.35 18.25
C LEU A 546 18.79 -2.55 17.93
N TYR A 547 18.62 -1.38 17.31
CA TYR A 547 19.71 -0.43 17.09
C TYR A 547 20.39 -0.03 18.42
N LEU A 548 19.62 0.37 19.44
CA LEU A 548 20.18 0.73 20.75
C LEU A 548 20.99 -0.43 21.36
N ILE A 549 20.42 -1.64 21.41
CA ILE A 549 21.06 -2.81 22.03
C ILE A 549 22.39 -3.13 21.32
N TYR A 550 22.41 -3.07 19.99
CA TYR A 550 23.63 -3.25 19.21
C TYR A 550 24.71 -2.23 19.61
N HIS A 551 24.36 -0.95 19.69
CA HIS A 551 25.30 0.11 20.08
C HIS A 551 25.81 -0.02 21.51
N VAL A 552 24.92 -0.17 22.50
CA VAL A 552 25.34 -0.19 23.91
C VAL A 552 26.21 -1.40 24.22
N ARG A 553 25.94 -2.57 23.61
CA ARG A 553 26.75 -3.78 23.77
C ARG A 553 28.12 -3.67 23.11
N ASN A 554 28.21 -2.99 21.98
CA ASN A 554 29.50 -2.75 21.32
C ASN A 554 30.32 -1.67 22.04
N ASP A 555 29.67 -0.71 22.68
CA ASP A 555 30.33 0.38 23.42
C ASP A 555 30.86 -0.09 24.78
N ARG A 556 30.00 -0.70 25.63
CA ARG A 556 30.39 -1.20 26.96
C ARG A 556 29.69 -2.53 27.29
N PRO A 557 30.23 -3.69 26.85
CA PRO A 557 29.59 -4.99 27.04
C PRO A 557 29.46 -5.39 28.52
N ASP A 558 30.33 -4.86 29.38
CA ASP A 558 30.38 -5.12 30.82
C ASP A 558 29.20 -4.54 31.60
N ILE A 559 28.60 -3.44 31.12
CA ILE A 559 27.48 -2.74 31.81
C ILE A 559 26.21 -2.62 30.95
N ALA A 560 26.27 -2.99 29.67
CA ALA A 560 25.15 -2.86 28.73
C ALA A 560 23.91 -3.64 29.15
N ASP A 561 24.06 -4.91 29.53
CA ASP A 561 22.90 -5.75 29.85
C ASP A 561 22.22 -5.32 31.15
N ASP A 562 22.96 -4.76 32.13
CA ASP A 562 22.42 -4.14 33.34
C ASP A 562 21.53 -2.95 33.00
N PHE A 563 22.03 -2.03 32.14
CA PHE A 563 21.27 -0.88 31.67
C PHE A 563 19.99 -1.28 30.92
N LEU A 564 20.09 -2.27 30.03
CA LEU A 564 18.94 -2.76 29.26
C LEU A 564 17.91 -3.44 30.15
N GLU A 565 18.35 -4.13 31.20
CA GLU A 565 17.47 -4.76 32.17
C GLU A 565 16.78 -3.74 33.07
N ALA A 566 17.51 -2.72 33.53
CA ALA A 566 16.98 -1.56 34.24
C ALA A 566 15.86 -0.86 33.43
N LEU A 567 16.10 -0.62 32.14
CA LEU A 567 15.08 -0.07 31.24
C LEU A 567 13.87 -1.00 31.09
N ARG A 568 14.05 -2.32 31.17
CA ARG A 568 12.99 -3.34 31.00
C ARG A 568 12.09 -3.42 32.23
N THR A 569 12.67 -3.70 33.39
CA THR A 569 11.96 -4.00 34.64
C THR A 569 11.53 -2.71 35.35
N GLY A 570 12.44 -1.73 35.44
CA GLY A 570 12.29 -0.59 36.34
C GLY A 570 12.38 -0.97 37.81
N GLU A 571 12.90 -2.16 38.14
CA GLU A 571 13.07 -2.65 39.51
C GLU A 571 14.45 -2.26 40.04
N ASN A 572 14.54 -2.00 41.36
CA ASN A 572 15.79 -1.65 42.07
C ASN A 572 16.56 -0.43 41.54
N LEU A 573 15.89 0.52 40.87
CA LEU A 573 16.54 1.75 40.39
C LEU A 573 16.55 2.84 41.47
N GLN A 574 17.73 3.43 41.72
CA GLN A 574 17.87 4.55 42.65
C GLN A 574 17.43 5.87 42.02
N ALA A 575 17.14 6.88 42.84
CA ALA A 575 16.64 8.18 42.36
C ALA A 575 17.58 8.90 41.38
N ARG A 576 18.88 8.60 41.43
CA ARG A 576 19.91 9.17 40.52
C ARG A 576 20.21 8.30 39.30
N ASP A 577 19.63 7.11 39.17
CA ASP A 577 19.89 6.21 38.05
C ASP A 577 19.36 6.80 36.72
N PRO A 578 20.21 7.06 35.73
CA PRO A 578 19.77 7.61 34.44
C PRO A 578 18.74 6.73 33.71
N ALA A 579 18.79 5.41 33.87
CA ALA A 579 17.83 4.48 33.28
C ALA A 579 16.41 4.70 33.84
N LEU A 580 16.28 5.08 35.13
CA LEU A 580 15.00 5.41 35.75
C LEU A 580 14.41 6.68 35.14
N SER A 581 15.24 7.70 34.92
CA SER A 581 14.81 8.97 34.29
C SER A 581 14.29 8.74 32.87
N ALA A 582 15.05 8.01 32.04
CA ALA A 582 14.63 7.64 30.69
C ALA A 582 13.33 6.83 30.68
N ARG A 583 13.24 5.81 31.53
CA ARG A 583 12.03 4.98 31.65
C ARG A 583 10.84 5.80 32.11
N THR A 584 10.99 6.70 33.07
CA THR A 584 9.89 7.55 33.56
C THR A 584 9.38 8.47 32.46
N LYS A 585 10.29 9.11 31.71
CA LYS A 585 9.92 9.99 30.58
C LYS A 585 9.19 9.23 29.47
N ILE A 586 9.63 8.01 29.15
CA ILE A 586 9.12 7.23 28.03
C ILE A 586 7.87 6.40 28.40
N VAL A 587 7.94 5.66 29.51
CA VAL A 587 6.93 4.69 29.97
C VAL A 587 5.90 5.33 30.91
N GLY A 588 6.30 6.32 31.72
CA GLY A 588 5.40 7.02 32.66
C GLY A 588 4.20 7.67 31.97
N ASN A 589 4.34 8.04 30.69
CA ASN A 589 3.24 8.54 29.85
C ASN A 589 2.21 7.48 29.40
N ARG A 590 2.42 6.18 29.71
CA ARG A 590 1.54 5.08 29.27
C ARG A 590 0.55 4.59 30.34
N THR A 591 0.67 5.01 31.60
CA THR A 591 -0.31 4.72 32.67
C THR A 591 -1.59 5.56 32.55
N ALA A 592 -1.55 6.66 31.78
CA ALA A 592 -2.74 7.44 31.42
C ALA A 592 -3.72 6.64 30.52
N LYS A 593 -5.02 6.97 30.60
CA LYS A 593 -6.06 6.40 29.73
C LYS A 593 -5.65 6.56 28.27
N LYS A 594 -5.94 5.58 27.41
CA LYS A 594 -5.48 5.54 26.00
C LYS A 594 -5.74 6.84 25.22
N ALA A 595 -6.85 7.52 25.50
CA ALA A 595 -7.23 8.80 24.89
C ALA A 595 -6.41 10.02 25.36
N GLN A 596 -5.71 9.90 26.49
CA GLN A 596 -4.93 10.97 27.14
C GLN A 596 -3.40 10.74 27.02
N ARG A 597 -2.97 9.68 26.32
CA ARG A 597 -1.54 9.36 26.16
C ARG A 597 -0.90 10.33 25.17
N ILE A 598 0.10 11.08 25.63
CA ILE A 598 0.96 11.86 24.74
C ILE A 598 1.83 10.88 23.95
N LYS A 599 1.72 10.91 22.61
CA LYS A 599 2.53 10.07 21.74
C LYS A 599 3.91 10.72 21.57
N ILE A 600 4.89 10.22 22.31
CA ILE A 600 6.29 10.67 22.18
C ILE A 600 6.82 10.28 20.79
N PRO A 601 7.36 11.21 19.99
CA PRO A 601 7.98 10.91 18.70
C PRO A 601 9.14 9.93 18.83
N ARG A 602 9.36 9.10 17.79
CA ARG A 602 10.48 8.14 17.75
C ARG A 602 11.85 8.79 17.94
N LYS A 603 12.02 9.99 17.37
CA LYS A 603 13.22 10.81 17.49
C LYS A 603 13.55 11.13 18.95
N GLU A 604 12.55 11.58 19.71
CA GLU A 604 12.70 11.91 21.12
C GLU A 604 12.96 10.69 22.00
N ILE A 605 12.36 9.54 21.66
CA ILE A 605 12.62 8.26 22.35
C ILE A 605 14.09 7.87 22.19
N LEU A 606 14.59 7.79 20.95
CA LEU A 606 15.99 7.38 20.72
C LEU A 606 16.98 8.38 21.31
N LYS A 607 16.73 9.69 21.16
CA LYS A 607 17.56 10.73 21.79
C LYS A 607 17.62 10.58 23.30
N THR A 608 16.48 10.36 23.95
CA THR A 608 16.42 10.13 25.40
C THR A 608 17.21 8.88 25.81
N LEU A 609 17.11 7.79 25.03
CA LEU A 609 17.84 6.55 25.32
C LEU A 609 19.35 6.68 25.14
N ILE A 610 19.81 7.37 24.08
CA ILE A 610 21.24 7.62 23.82
C ILE A 610 21.82 8.54 24.90
N THR A 611 21.12 9.62 25.27
CA THR A 611 21.56 10.50 26.36
C THR A 611 21.63 9.72 27.67
N SER A 612 20.59 8.96 28.01
CA SER A 612 20.55 8.14 29.22
C SER A 612 21.66 7.09 29.27
N TRP A 613 22.06 6.52 28.13
CA TRP A 613 23.19 5.60 28.09
C TRP A 613 24.51 6.30 28.39
N ARG A 614 24.74 7.48 27.83
CA ARG A 614 25.92 8.30 28.14
C ARG A 614 26.00 8.59 29.64
N ASP A 615 24.92 9.11 30.21
CA ASP A 615 24.83 9.45 31.63
C ASP A 615 24.99 8.19 32.51
N TYR A 616 24.49 7.03 32.05
CA TYR A 616 24.63 5.76 32.77
C TYR A 616 26.08 5.26 32.85
N LYS A 617 26.90 5.53 31.82
CA LYS A 617 28.33 5.19 31.86
C LYS A 617 29.06 5.98 32.95
N GLU A 618 28.82 7.30 33.00
CA GLU A 618 29.37 8.19 34.02
C GLU A 618 28.91 7.76 35.43
N TYR A 619 27.61 7.49 35.59
CA TYR A 619 27.05 6.98 36.85
C TYR A 619 27.70 5.69 37.35
N ARG A 620 28.06 4.76 36.45
CA ARG A 620 28.70 3.49 36.82
C ARG A 620 30.18 3.67 37.18
N GLU A 621 30.85 4.64 36.59
CA GLU A 621 32.23 5.00 36.92
C GLU A 621 32.29 5.64 38.32
N ASP A 622 31.42 6.60 38.61
CA ASP A 622 31.29 7.23 39.93
C ASP A 622 31.02 6.19 41.03
N MET A 623 30.11 5.23 40.79
CA MET A 623 29.82 4.18 41.76
C MET A 623 31.00 3.23 42.01
N ALA A 624 31.81 2.96 40.98
CA ALA A 624 33.00 2.13 41.12
C ALA A 624 34.09 2.85 41.93
N GLU A 625 34.24 4.16 41.76
CA GLU A 625 35.15 5.00 42.55
C GLU A 625 34.70 5.09 44.02
N ASP A 626 33.41 5.33 44.27
CA ASP A 626 32.84 5.39 45.63
C ASP A 626 33.02 4.06 46.38
N THR A 627 32.82 2.93 45.69
CA THR A 627 33.00 1.59 46.27
C THR A 627 34.47 1.32 46.59
N SER A 628 35.38 1.72 45.69
CA SER A 628 36.82 1.55 45.90
C SER A 628 37.35 2.42 47.06
N GLN A 629 36.80 3.63 47.23
CA GLN A 629 37.14 4.49 48.38
C GLN A 629 36.56 3.97 49.70
N GLN A 630 35.39 3.33 49.68
CA GLN A 630 34.81 2.69 50.87
C GLN A 630 35.52 1.41 51.29
N GLU A 631 36.17 0.67 50.37
CA GLU A 631 36.99 -0.50 50.71
C GLU A 631 38.41 -0.15 51.18
N LEU A 632 38.87 1.09 50.92
CA LEU A 632 40.16 1.64 51.39
C LEU A 632 40.08 2.31 52.78
N LEU A 633 38.87 2.51 53.30
CA LEU A 633 38.56 3.04 54.65
C LEU A 633 38.14 1.90 55.58
#